data_AF-A0A952VQA6-F1
#
_entry.id   AF-A0A952VQA6-F1
#
_cell.length_a   1.000
_cell.length_b   1.000
_cell.length_c   1.000
_cell.angle_alpha   90.00
_cell.angle_beta   90.00
_cell.angle_gamma   90.00
#
_symmetry.space_group_name_H-M   'P 1'
#
loop_
_entity.id
_entity.type
_entity.pdbx_description
1 polymer ?
#
loop_
_entity_poly.entity_id
_entity_poly.type
_entity_poly.pdbx_seq_one_letter_code
_entity_poly.pdbx_strand_id
1 'polypeptide(L)'
;MLRYILLAVGLIFLSLLVWNIGPRNIYEAASTLGPAALLAVLIPSVIMYVIEAYGWKLVLGPSASAVPFWRLLTIRTAGEVVNMTTPTAYLGGEPLKVYLLKQHHVPITEGAASVVIAKTTLTIAEVFYILVGIVIGLFILGTGGSAGQTITAAIV
;
A
#
# COMPACT_ATOMS: atom_id res chain seq x y z
N MET A 1 5.99 30.41 4.28
CA MET A 1 7.28 30.19 4.96
C MET A 1 7.41 28.78 5.53
N LEU A 2 6.54 28.35 6.45
CA LEU A 2 6.63 27.01 7.07
C LEU A 2 6.73 25.83 6.09
N ARG A 3 5.92 25.82 5.01
CA ARG A 3 5.95 24.76 3.98
C ARG A 3 7.32 24.60 3.32
N TYR A 4 7.99 25.71 3.01
CA TYR A 4 9.32 25.69 2.39
C TYR A 4 10.40 25.26 3.38
N ILE A 5 10.27 25.63 4.66
CA ILE A 5 11.16 25.17 5.72
C ILE A 5 11.05 23.65 5.90
N LEU A 6 9.83 23.12 6.00
CA LEU A 6 9.60 21.66 6.11
C LEU A 6 10.14 20.90 4.90
N LEU A 7 9.96 21.45 3.70
CA LEU A 7 10.52 20.86 2.47
C LEU A 7 12.05 20.88 2.47
N ALA A 8 12.67 21.99 2.88
CA ALA A 8 14.13 22.09 3.00
C ALA A 8 14.67 21.09 4.04
N VAL A 9 14.03 20.99 5.21
CA VAL A 9 14.39 20.02 6.25
C VAL A 9 14.27 18.59 5.73
N GLY A 10 13.18 18.26 5.03
CA GLY A 10 13.00 16.94 4.42
C GLY A 10 14.07 16.60 3.39
N LEU A 11 14.42 17.55 2.51
CA LEU A 11 15.49 17.37 1.51
C LEU A 11 16.87 17.21 2.16
N ILE A 12 17.16 17.98 3.20
CA ILE A 12 18.41 17.85 3.96
C ILE A 12 18.47 16.46 4.62
N PHE A 13 17.39 16.03 5.27
CA PHE A 13 17.33 14.73 5.92
C PHE A 13 17.50 13.57 4.92
N LEU A 14 16.80 13.64 3.77
CA LEU A 14 16.94 12.67 2.69
C LEU A 14 18.38 12.62 2.16
N SER A 15 19.00 13.79 1.97
CA SER A 15 20.39 13.90 1.49
C SER A 15 21.39 13.32 2.49
N LEU A 16 21.21 13.59 3.78
CA LEU A 16 22.02 13.01 4.85
C LEU A 16 21.85 11.49 4.93
N LEU A 17 20.64 10.98 4.73
CA LEU A 17 20.36 9.54 4.72
C LEU A 17 21.03 8.85 3.53
N VAL A 18 20.95 9.44 2.33
CA VAL A 18 21.65 8.92 1.14
C VAL A 18 23.16 8.96 1.33
N TRP A 19 23.69 10.03 1.92
CA TRP A 19 25.12 10.14 2.23
C TRP A 19 25.56 9.10 3.26
N ASN A 20 24.77 8.88 4.30
CA ASN A 20 25.07 7.94 5.38
C ASN A 20 25.04 6.48 4.90
N ILE A 21 24.05 6.11 4.09
CA ILE A 21 23.98 4.76 3.48
C ILE A 21 25.10 4.59 2.45
N GLY A 22 25.50 5.68 1.79
CA GLY A 22 26.50 5.70 0.73
C GLY A 22 25.83 5.50 -0.65
N PRO A 23 25.87 6.50 -1.56
CA PRO A 23 25.19 6.41 -2.86
C PRO A 23 25.70 5.25 -3.71
N ARG A 24 26.97 4.86 -3.53
CA ARG A 24 27.55 3.68 -4.19
C ARG A 24 26.86 2.39 -3.74
N ASN A 25 26.63 2.22 -2.44
CA ASN A 25 25.97 1.03 -1.88
C ASN A 25 24.53 0.93 -2.37
N ILE A 26 23.81 2.06 -2.44
CA ILE A 26 22.45 2.13 -2.98
C ILE A 26 22.44 1.70 -4.45
N TYR A 27 23.38 2.24 -5.25
CA TYR A 27 23.48 1.91 -6.67
C TYR A 27 23.83 0.43 -6.87
N GLU A 28 24.80 -0.10 -6.13
CA GLU A 28 25.17 -1.51 -6.21
C GLU A 28 24.01 -2.41 -5.83
N ALA A 29 23.34 -2.15 -4.70
CA ALA A 29 22.14 -2.88 -4.31
C ALA A 29 21.04 -2.81 -5.39
N ALA A 30 20.75 -1.62 -5.92
CA ALA A 30 19.77 -1.46 -6.99
C ALA A 30 20.16 -2.21 -8.27
N SER A 31 21.44 -2.25 -8.61
CA SER A 31 21.94 -2.95 -9.80
C SER A 31 21.90 -4.47 -9.69
N THR A 32 21.81 -5.02 -8.47
CA THR A 32 21.58 -6.46 -8.27
C THR A 32 20.15 -6.90 -8.58
N LEU A 33 19.19 -5.97 -8.62
CA LEU A 33 17.83 -6.26 -9.08
C LEU A 33 17.82 -6.47 -10.59
N GLY A 34 17.98 -7.72 -11.00
CA GLY A 34 17.77 -8.13 -12.38
C GLY A 34 16.29 -8.03 -12.80
N PRO A 35 16.00 -8.05 -14.12
CA PRO A 35 14.64 -8.01 -14.65
C PRO A 35 13.70 -9.07 -14.04
N ALA A 36 14.23 -10.25 -13.71
CA ALA A 36 13.47 -11.32 -13.08
C ALA A 36 12.97 -10.96 -11.67
N ALA A 37 13.82 -10.32 -10.84
CA ALA A 37 13.43 -9.86 -9.50
C ALA A 37 12.38 -8.75 -9.59
N LEU A 38 12.53 -7.84 -10.56
CA LEU A 38 11.54 -6.80 -10.83
C LEU A 38 10.19 -7.41 -11.21
N LEU A 39 10.17 -8.38 -12.13
CA LEU A 39 8.94 -9.08 -12.52
C LEU A 39 8.32 -9.86 -11.36
N ALA A 40 9.13 -10.50 -10.51
CA ALA A 40 8.67 -11.24 -9.35
C ALA A 40 7.94 -10.34 -8.33
N VAL A 41 8.30 -9.05 -8.25
CA VAL A 41 7.59 -8.06 -7.41
C VAL A 41 6.40 -7.45 -8.15
N LEU A 42 6.58 -7.13 -9.43
CA LEU A 42 5.62 -6.33 -10.19
C LEU A 42 4.39 -7.16 -10.59
N ILE A 43 4.54 -8.43 -10.93
CA ILE A 43 3.42 -9.31 -11.31
C ILE A 43 2.42 -9.47 -10.15
N PRO A 44 2.82 -9.91 -8.94
CA PRO A 44 1.90 -9.99 -7.80
C PRO A 44 1.29 -8.64 -7.45
N SER A 45 2.06 -7.56 -7.55
CA SER A 45 1.57 -6.20 -7.27
C SER A 45 0.44 -5.80 -8.23
N VAL A 46 0.64 -6.02 -9.54
CA VAL A 46 -0.40 -5.72 -10.53
C VAL A 46 -1.64 -6.59 -10.31
N ILE A 47 -1.46 -7.88 -10.04
CA ILE A 47 -2.56 -8.80 -9.73
C ILE A 47 -3.35 -8.31 -8.51
N MET A 48 -2.65 -7.91 -7.44
CA MET A 48 -3.26 -7.35 -6.24
C MET A 48 -4.14 -6.12 -6.57
N TYR A 49 -3.61 -5.14 -7.30
CA TYR A 49 -4.37 -3.95 -7.70
C TYR A 49 -5.60 -4.28 -8.54
N VAL A 50 -5.50 -5.27 -9.44
CA VAL A 50 -6.62 -5.74 -10.28
C VAL A 50 -7.69 -6.41 -9.42
N ILE A 51 -7.31 -7.31 -8.50
CA ILE A 51 -8.23 -7.99 -7.59
C ILE A 51 -8.94 -6.97 -6.69
N GLU A 52 -8.21 -6.01 -6.15
CA GLU A 52 -8.80 -4.97 -5.30
C GLU A 52 -9.75 -4.05 -6.08
N ALA A 53 -9.41 -3.67 -7.30
CA ALA A 53 -10.31 -2.91 -8.17
C ALA A 53 -11.58 -3.71 -8.49
N TYR A 54 -11.44 -5.03 -8.66
CA TYR A 54 -12.57 -5.92 -8.88
C TYR A 54 -13.45 -6.02 -7.63
N GLY A 55 -12.86 -6.20 -6.45
CA GLY A 55 -13.58 -6.16 -5.17
C GLY A 55 -14.31 -4.84 -4.97
N TRP A 56 -13.68 -3.71 -5.30
CA TRP A 56 -14.33 -2.40 -5.25
C TRP A 56 -15.49 -2.26 -6.25
N LYS A 57 -15.38 -2.86 -7.44
CA LYS A 57 -16.48 -2.93 -8.42
C LYS A 57 -17.70 -3.64 -7.83
N LEU A 58 -17.49 -4.72 -7.09
CA LEU A 58 -18.57 -5.45 -6.43
C LEU A 58 -19.24 -4.60 -5.34
N VAL A 59 -18.45 -3.83 -4.58
CA VAL A 59 -18.95 -2.90 -3.55
C VAL A 59 -19.77 -1.76 -4.17
N LEU A 60 -19.38 -1.26 -5.34
CA LEU A 60 -20.14 -0.24 -6.09
C LEU A 60 -21.50 -0.76 -6.62
N GLY A 61 -21.67 -2.09 -6.73
CA GLY A 61 -22.94 -2.71 -7.08
C GLY A 61 -23.53 -2.20 -8.41
N PRO A 62 -24.84 -1.90 -8.47
CA PRO A 62 -25.50 -1.41 -9.70
C PRO A 62 -24.83 -0.18 -10.32
N SER A 63 -24.29 0.71 -9.48
CA SER A 63 -23.63 1.97 -9.89
C SER A 63 -22.28 1.73 -10.56
N ALA A 64 -21.69 0.54 -10.38
CA ALA A 64 -20.50 0.12 -11.11
C ALA A 64 -20.75 -0.04 -12.62
N SER A 65 -22.00 -0.27 -13.05
CA SER A 65 -22.35 -0.45 -14.46
C SER A 65 -22.07 0.80 -15.30
N ALA A 66 -22.05 1.98 -14.65
CA ALA A 66 -21.73 3.25 -15.29
C ALA A 66 -20.23 3.41 -15.60
N VAL A 67 -19.35 2.57 -15.03
CA VAL A 67 -17.90 2.73 -15.11
C VAL A 67 -17.24 1.47 -15.67
N PRO A 68 -16.54 1.54 -16.82
CA PRO A 68 -15.79 0.39 -17.33
C PRO A 68 -14.66 0.02 -16.35
N PHE A 69 -14.36 -1.28 -16.23
CA PHE A 69 -13.41 -1.79 -15.24
C PHE A 69 -12.04 -1.12 -15.30
N TRP A 70 -11.50 -0.89 -16.51
CA TRP A 70 -10.23 -0.18 -16.69
C TRP A 70 -10.24 1.24 -16.12
N ARG A 71 -11.39 1.92 -16.20
CA ARG A 71 -11.54 3.25 -15.61
C ARG A 71 -11.61 3.16 -14.09
N LEU A 72 -12.27 2.16 -13.55
CA LEU A 72 -12.28 1.93 -12.11
C LEU A 72 -10.88 1.61 -11.56
N LEU A 73 -10.12 0.76 -12.27
CA LEU A 73 -8.73 0.45 -11.94
C LEU A 73 -7.86 1.71 -11.93
N THR A 74 -7.93 2.53 -12.99
CA THR A 74 -7.17 3.78 -13.05
C THR A 74 -7.58 4.80 -11.99
N ILE A 75 -8.87 4.92 -11.67
CA ILE A 75 -9.36 5.77 -10.58
C ILE A 75 -8.79 5.29 -9.23
N ARG A 76 -8.81 3.97 -8.98
CA ARG A 76 -8.22 3.38 -7.77
C ARG A 76 -6.74 3.72 -7.67
N THR A 77 -5.98 3.43 -8.72
CA THR A 77 -4.53 3.68 -8.77
C THR A 77 -4.20 5.15 -8.60
N ALA A 78 -4.95 6.06 -9.23
CA ALA A 78 -4.74 7.51 -9.07
C ALA A 78 -4.95 7.95 -7.62
N GLY A 79 -6.00 7.47 -6.95
CA GLY A 79 -6.21 7.75 -5.54
C GLY A 79 -5.10 7.17 -4.65
N GLU A 80 -4.59 5.98 -4.96
CA GLU A 80 -3.51 5.37 -4.19
C GLU A 80 -2.18 6.12 -4.34
N VAL A 81 -1.85 6.57 -5.55
CA VAL A 81 -0.68 7.43 -5.79
C VAL A 81 -0.78 8.70 -4.95
N VAL A 82 -1.96 9.32 -4.85
CA VAL A 82 -2.16 10.48 -3.98
C VAL A 82 -1.97 10.11 -2.51
N ASN A 83 -2.52 8.99 -2.04
CA ASN A 83 -2.36 8.55 -0.65
C ASN A 83 -0.89 8.26 -0.28
N MET A 84 -0.11 7.70 -1.21
CA MET A 84 1.31 7.40 -0.97
C MET A 84 2.23 8.61 -1.11
N THR A 85 1.86 9.59 -1.93
CA THR A 85 2.70 10.76 -2.20
C THR A 85 2.42 11.91 -1.25
N THR A 86 1.18 12.03 -0.75
CA THR A 86 0.78 13.13 0.12
C THR A 86 1.01 12.79 1.60
N PRO A 87 1.54 13.73 2.42
CA PRO A 87 1.73 13.51 3.86
C PRO A 87 0.41 13.51 4.64
N THR A 88 -0.72 13.53 3.95
CA THR A 88 -2.07 13.55 4.49
C THR A 88 -2.70 12.17 4.56
N ALA A 89 -1.94 11.11 4.25
CA ALA A 89 -2.42 9.73 4.19
C ALA A 89 -3.74 9.67 3.38
N TYR A 90 -4.80 9.11 3.97
CA TYR A 90 -6.10 8.89 3.34
C TYR A 90 -7.00 10.13 3.19
N LEU A 91 -6.51 11.33 3.51
CA LEU A 91 -7.28 12.57 3.36
C LEU A 91 -7.20 13.15 1.93
N GLY A 92 -6.35 12.58 1.06
CA GLY A 92 -6.17 13.03 -0.31
C GLY A 92 -6.81 12.13 -1.37
N GLY A 93 -6.46 10.85 -1.36
CA GLY A 93 -6.83 9.90 -2.42
C GLY A 93 -8.27 9.44 -2.38
N GLU A 94 -8.89 9.36 -1.20
CA GLU A 94 -10.27 8.93 -0.99
C GLU A 94 -11.25 9.96 -1.58
N PRO A 95 -11.15 11.27 -1.27
CA PRO A 95 -11.94 12.29 -1.96
C PRO A 95 -11.72 12.30 -3.47
N LEU A 96 -10.47 12.05 -3.93
CA LEU A 96 -10.17 11.97 -5.36
C LEU A 96 -10.92 10.80 -6.04
N LYS A 97 -10.95 9.62 -5.41
CA LYS A 97 -11.70 8.45 -5.91
C LYS A 97 -13.18 8.80 -6.08
N VAL A 98 -13.80 9.45 -5.08
CA VAL A 98 -15.22 9.87 -5.14
C VAL A 98 -15.45 10.92 -6.22
N TYR A 99 -14.56 11.92 -6.31
CA TYR A 99 -14.65 12.98 -7.32
C TYR A 99 -14.57 12.41 -8.75
N LEU A 100 -13.63 11.49 -9.00
CA LEU A 100 -13.49 10.86 -10.30
C LEU A 100 -14.68 9.94 -10.62
N LEU A 101 -15.23 9.21 -9.64
CA LEU A 101 -16.46 8.43 -9.83
C LEU A 101 -17.65 9.32 -10.22
N LYS A 102 -17.78 10.51 -9.61
CA LYS A 102 -18.83 11.48 -9.96
C LYS A 102 -18.77 11.88 -11.45
N GLN A 103 -17.58 12.00 -12.02
CA GLN A 103 -17.41 12.30 -13.46
C GLN A 103 -17.96 11.18 -14.36
N HIS A 104 -18.14 9.97 -13.84
CA HIS A 104 -18.77 8.84 -14.54
C HIS A 104 -20.20 8.59 -14.07
N HIS A 105 -20.92 9.63 -13.63
CA HIS A 105 -22.33 9.59 -13.24
C HIS A 105 -22.64 8.72 -12.01
N VAL A 106 -21.63 8.35 -11.21
CA VAL A 106 -21.87 7.71 -9.91
C VAL A 106 -22.26 8.79 -8.89
N PRO A 107 -23.40 8.65 -8.18
CA PRO A 107 -23.79 9.57 -7.12
C PRO A 107 -22.69 9.70 -6.06
N ILE A 108 -22.41 10.93 -5.59
CA ILE A 108 -21.35 11.19 -4.60
C ILE A 108 -21.55 10.35 -3.33
N THR A 109 -22.80 10.21 -2.88
CA THR A 109 -23.16 9.44 -1.68
C THR A 109 -22.80 7.96 -1.83
N GLU A 110 -23.15 7.36 -2.97
CA GLU A 110 -22.83 5.96 -3.29
C GLU A 110 -21.32 5.77 -3.50
N GLY A 111 -20.68 6.70 -4.21
CA GLY A 111 -19.23 6.70 -4.40
C GLY A 111 -18.49 6.76 -3.07
N ALA A 112 -18.85 7.69 -2.19
CA ALA A 112 -18.24 7.82 -0.86
C ALA A 112 -18.48 6.58 0.02
N ALA A 113 -19.72 6.08 0.07
CA ALA A 113 -20.03 4.85 0.79
C ALA A 113 -19.20 3.68 0.28
N SER A 114 -19.08 3.52 -1.06
CA SER A 114 -18.30 2.45 -1.67
C SER A 114 -16.82 2.52 -1.32
N VAL A 115 -16.23 3.72 -1.28
CA VAL A 115 -14.82 3.93 -0.93
C VAL A 115 -14.57 3.55 0.52
N VAL A 116 -15.46 3.98 1.43
CA VAL A 116 -15.36 3.67 2.86
C VAL A 116 -15.51 2.17 3.11
N ILE A 117 -16.52 1.54 2.49
CA ILE A 117 -16.73 0.08 2.62
C ILE A 117 -15.53 -0.67 2.05
N ALA A 118 -15.06 -0.33 0.85
CA ALA A 118 -13.92 -1.00 0.23
C ALA A 118 -12.65 -0.90 1.09
N LYS A 119 -12.37 0.28 1.67
CA LYS A 119 -11.21 0.47 2.55
C LYS A 119 -11.36 -0.30 3.86
N THR A 120 -12.55 -0.27 4.46
CA THR A 120 -12.82 -0.99 5.71
C THR A 120 -12.67 -2.50 5.52
N THR A 121 -13.25 -3.04 4.45
CA THR A 121 -13.12 -4.46 4.09
C THR A 121 -11.65 -4.83 3.83
N LEU A 122 -10.89 -3.98 3.14
CA LEU A 122 -9.46 -4.21 2.92
C LEU A 122 -8.70 -4.26 4.25
N THR A 123 -8.91 -3.29 5.15
CA THR A 123 -8.24 -3.26 6.45
C THR A 123 -8.62 -4.47 7.31
N ILE A 124 -9.88 -4.91 7.29
CA ILE A 124 -10.30 -6.15 7.97
C ILE A 124 -9.57 -7.36 7.37
N ALA A 125 -9.48 -7.45 6.04
CA ALA A 125 -8.78 -8.53 5.36
C ALA A 125 -7.27 -8.52 5.67
N GLU A 126 -6.63 -7.35 5.73
CA GLU A 126 -5.23 -7.19 6.12
C GLU A 126 -5.00 -7.65 7.56
N VAL A 127 -5.84 -7.22 8.50
CA VAL A 127 -5.76 -7.65 9.90
C VAL A 127 -5.93 -9.17 10.01
N PHE A 128 -6.93 -9.73 9.34
CA PHE A 128 -7.16 -11.17 9.33
C PHE A 128 -5.98 -11.93 8.72
N TYR A 129 -5.45 -11.44 7.59
CA TYR A 129 -4.29 -12.01 6.92
C TYR A 129 -3.06 -12.01 7.83
N ILE A 130 -2.79 -10.91 8.53
CA ILE A 130 -1.69 -10.80 9.49
C ILE A 130 -1.88 -11.81 10.64
N LEU A 131 -3.09 -11.90 11.23
CA LEU A 131 -3.36 -12.82 12.33
C LEU A 131 -3.18 -14.28 11.90
N VAL A 132 -3.72 -14.66 10.75
CA VAL A 132 -3.54 -16.00 10.17
C VAL A 132 -2.07 -16.27 9.88
N GLY A 133 -1.35 -15.31 9.31
CA GLY A 133 0.08 -15.41 9.02
C GLY A 133 0.91 -15.61 10.30
N ILE A 134 0.59 -14.92 11.38
CA ILE A 134 1.23 -15.11 12.68
C ILE A 134 0.98 -16.52 13.21
N VAL A 135 -0.29 -16.98 13.20
CA VAL A 135 -0.66 -18.32 13.70
C VAL A 135 0.07 -19.41 12.90
N ILE A 136 0.01 -19.34 11.57
CA ILE A 136 0.71 -20.28 10.68
C ILE A 136 2.23 -20.19 10.91
N GLY A 137 2.79 -18.99 11.02
CA GLY A 137 4.20 -18.78 11.30
C GLY A 137 4.64 -19.45 12.60
N LEU A 138 3.86 -19.31 13.68
CA LEU A 138 4.12 -19.99 14.95
C LEU A 138 4.04 -21.51 14.84
N PHE A 139 3.12 -22.05 14.04
CA PHE A 139 3.02 -23.50 13.80
C PHE A 139 4.18 -24.04 12.96
N ILE A 140 4.59 -23.33 11.91
CA ILE A 140 5.67 -23.75 11.00
C ILE A 140 7.03 -23.61 11.68
N LEU A 141 7.27 -22.47 12.34
CA LEU A 141 8.54 -22.22 13.03
C LEU A 141 8.66 -23.06 14.31
N GLY A 142 7.52 -23.48 14.87
CA GLY A 142 7.44 -24.38 16.01
C GLY A 142 8.02 -23.77 17.29
N THR A 143 7.40 -24.06 18.42
CA THR A 143 8.02 -23.95 19.76
C THR A 143 9.14 -25.00 19.96
N GLY A 144 9.92 -25.29 18.92
CA GLY A 144 10.87 -26.41 18.82
C GLY A 144 12.35 -26.01 18.92
N GLY A 145 12.67 -24.72 19.13
CA GLY A 145 14.03 -24.30 19.40
C GLY A 145 14.15 -22.79 19.57
N SER A 146 14.68 -22.34 20.70
CA SER A 146 15.24 -21.00 20.87
C SER A 146 14.27 -19.79 20.98
N ALA A 147 13.17 -19.91 21.73
CA ALA A 147 12.69 -18.75 22.49
C ALA A 147 13.35 -18.66 23.88
N GLY A 148 13.72 -19.81 24.46
CA GLY A 148 14.42 -19.87 25.75
C GLY A 148 15.95 -19.74 25.67
N GLN A 149 16.59 -20.17 24.58
CA GLN A 149 18.06 -20.15 24.47
C GLN A 149 18.65 -18.76 24.16
N THR A 150 17.93 -17.92 23.40
CA THR A 150 18.36 -16.55 23.09
C THR A 150 18.36 -15.62 24.31
N ILE A 151 17.51 -15.90 25.31
CA ILE A 151 17.51 -15.14 26.57
C ILE A 151 18.64 -15.60 27.49
N THR A 152 18.91 -16.91 27.59
CA THR A 152 20.00 -17.43 28.43
C THR A 152 21.39 -17.15 27.86
N ALA A 153 21.55 -17.16 26.53
CA ALA A 153 22.82 -16.81 25.87
C ALA A 153 23.14 -15.30 25.91
N ALA A 154 22.17 -14.44 26.23
CA ALA A 154 22.40 -13.01 26.43
C ALA A 154 22.80 -12.65 27.88
N ILE A 155 22.75 -13.63 28.80
CA ILE A 155 23.01 -13.43 30.24
C ILE A 155 24.29 -14.17 30.72
N VAL A 156 24.91 -14.99 29.87
CA VAL A 156 26.24 -15.61 30.10
C VAL A 156 27.28 -14.97 29.20
#